data_AF-A0A315CGN4-F1
#
_entry.id   AF-A0A315CGN4-F1
#
_cell.length_a   1.000
_cell.length_b   1.000
_cell.length_c   1.000
_cell.angle_alpha   90.00
_cell.angle_beta   90.00
_cell.angle_gamma   90.00
#
_symmetry.space_group_name_H-M   'P 1'
#
loop_
_entity.id
_entity.type
_entity.pdbx_description
1 polymer ?
#
loop_
_entity_poly.entity_id
_entity_poly.type
_entity_poly.pdbx_seq_one_letter_code
_entity_poly.pdbx_strand_id
1 'polypeptide(L)'
;MKTQMLTYIITNHDRSARAVAELTRDSAYYCNGYKPEIIDPINISQAQFVFENLNIKLNKETPSITQNEILRFVSHFSLWERCVAINQNIIITEQDAFFTHDWEEIEFNGILKLNFGSYLLGYVIKPSMAEKLILHTLEHGCCDVANFVANAPIHNEKKIHPLLSKQNI
;
A
#
# COMPACT_ATOMS: atom_id res chain seq x y z
N MET A 1 -25.82 -5.12 -2.00
CA MET A 1 -25.14 -4.16 -1.09
C MET A 1 -23.66 -4.24 -1.46
N LYS A 2 -23.01 -3.14 -1.90
CA LYS A 2 -21.59 -3.19 -2.29
C LYS A 2 -20.76 -3.58 -1.04
N THR A 3 -19.90 -4.59 -1.16
CA THR A 3 -19.01 -5.00 -0.07
C THR A 3 -18.10 -3.82 0.28
N GLN A 4 -18.20 -3.32 1.52
CA GLN A 4 -17.26 -2.30 1.99
C GLN A 4 -15.91 -2.97 2.24
N MET A 5 -14.87 -2.50 1.54
CA MET A 5 -13.49 -2.84 1.86
C MET A 5 -12.88 -1.72 2.69
N LEU A 6 -12.03 -2.09 3.64
CA LEU A 6 -11.24 -1.12 4.38
C LEU A 6 -10.16 -0.56 3.47
N THR A 7 -10.13 0.75 3.34
CA THR A 7 -9.22 1.46 2.43
C THR A 7 -8.33 2.40 3.22
N TYR A 8 -7.05 2.42 2.88
CA TYR A 8 -6.04 3.26 3.51
C TYR A 8 -5.31 4.05 2.44
N ILE A 9 -5.13 5.34 2.70
CA ILE A 9 -4.36 6.24 1.84
C ILE A 9 -3.11 6.64 2.62
N ILE A 10 -1.94 6.25 2.14
CA ILE A 10 -0.66 6.65 2.74
C ILE A 10 -0.31 8.03 2.19
N THR A 11 0.10 8.93 3.08
CA THR A 11 0.62 10.24 2.71
C THR A 11 2.13 10.28 2.83
N ASN A 12 2.75 11.24 2.14
CA ASN A 12 4.16 11.55 2.29
C ASN A 12 4.35 12.82 3.15
N HIS A 13 5.59 13.17 3.48
CA HIS A 13 5.92 14.32 4.34
C HIS A 13 5.72 15.71 3.68
N ASP A 14 5.23 15.80 2.45
CA ASP A 14 4.92 17.07 1.79
C ASP A 14 3.62 17.66 2.36
N ARG A 15 3.62 18.97 2.66
CA ARG A 15 2.42 19.70 3.06
C ARG A 15 1.29 19.60 2.03
N SER A 16 1.64 19.51 0.74
CA SER A 16 0.64 19.34 -0.32
C SER A 16 -0.01 17.95 -0.28
N ALA A 17 0.68 16.92 0.22
CA ALA A 17 0.23 15.53 0.14
C ALA A 17 -1.04 15.24 0.93
N ARG A 18 -1.28 15.94 2.04
CA ARG A 18 -2.52 15.78 2.80
C ARG A 18 -3.73 16.25 1.99
N ALA A 19 -3.63 17.39 1.31
CA ALA A 19 -4.71 17.89 0.47
C ALA A 19 -4.99 16.94 -0.71
N VAL A 20 -3.94 16.40 -1.35
CA VAL A 20 -4.08 15.41 -2.42
C VAL A 20 -4.73 14.12 -1.91
N ALA A 21 -4.34 13.65 -0.72
CA ALA A 21 -4.94 12.48 -0.09
C ALA A 21 -6.43 12.67 0.23
N GLU A 22 -6.84 13.88 0.61
CA GLU A 22 -8.25 14.21 0.80
C GLU A 22 -9.02 14.14 -0.52
N LEU A 23 -8.46 14.66 -1.61
CA LEU A 23 -9.06 14.52 -2.94
C LEU A 23 -9.14 13.05 -3.39
N THR A 24 -8.12 12.25 -3.10
CA THR A 24 -8.14 10.81 -3.35
C THR A 24 -9.22 10.11 -2.52
N ARG A 25 -9.36 10.45 -1.25
CA ARG A 25 -10.44 9.93 -0.38
C ARG A 25 -11.82 10.27 -0.93
N ASP A 26 -12.01 11.52 -1.38
CA ASP A 26 -13.26 11.97 -1.97
C ASP A 26 -13.58 11.19 -3.25
N SER A 27 -12.58 10.96 -4.12
CA SER A 27 -12.76 10.13 -5.32
C SER A 27 -13.19 8.70 -4.98
N ALA A 28 -12.60 8.09 -3.94
CA ALA A 28 -12.98 6.76 -3.46
C ALA A 28 -14.43 6.72 -2.95
N TYR A 29 -14.86 7.77 -2.26
CA TYR A 29 -16.24 7.91 -1.80
C TYR A 29 -17.22 8.07 -2.96
N TYR A 30 -16.93 8.95 -3.92
CA TYR A 30 -17.85 9.21 -5.03
C TYR A 30 -18.01 8.01 -5.98
N CYS A 31 -16.92 7.30 -6.30
CA CYS A 31 -16.99 6.13 -7.17
C CYS A 31 -17.52 4.88 -6.43
N ASN A 32 -17.15 4.70 -5.16
CA ASN A 32 -17.31 3.40 -4.50
C ASN A 32 -18.05 3.42 -3.18
N GLY A 33 -18.37 4.61 -2.64
CA GLY A 33 -18.90 4.77 -1.29
C GLY A 33 -17.89 4.37 -0.21
N TYR A 34 -16.61 4.19 -0.56
CA TYR A 34 -15.55 3.87 0.39
C TYR A 34 -15.26 5.08 1.27
N LYS A 35 -14.84 4.82 2.50
CA LYS A 35 -14.43 5.86 3.46
C LYS A 35 -12.99 5.61 3.91
N PRO A 36 -12.00 5.89 3.04
CA PRO A 36 -10.61 5.62 3.38
C PRO A 36 -10.13 6.35 4.63
N GLU A 37 -9.31 5.67 5.44
CA GLU A 37 -8.53 6.29 6.50
C GLU A 37 -7.24 6.85 5.88
N ILE A 38 -6.97 8.14 6.09
CA ILE A 38 -5.72 8.76 5.62
C ILE A 38 -4.67 8.59 6.71
N ILE A 39 -3.62 7.85 6.38
CA ILE A 39 -2.48 7.56 7.26
C ILE A 39 -1.41 8.63 7.06
N ASP A 40 -1.10 9.32 8.16
CA ASP A 40 -0.02 10.30 8.21
C ASP A 40 1.34 9.64 8.01
N PRO A 41 2.33 10.35 7.46
CA PRO A 41 3.60 9.75 7.13
C PRO A 41 4.36 9.37 8.40
N ILE A 42 4.86 8.14 8.44
CA ILE A 42 5.73 7.69 9.53
C ILE A 42 7.01 8.53 9.54
N ASN A 43 7.42 8.98 10.73
CA ASN A 43 8.66 9.74 10.90
C ASN A 43 9.87 8.81 11.13
N ILE A 44 11.08 9.37 11.05
CA ILE A 44 12.34 8.61 11.17
C ILE A 44 12.41 7.85 12.49
N SER A 45 12.06 8.48 13.60
CA SER A 45 12.14 7.84 14.93
C SER A 45 11.20 6.66 15.05
N GLN A 46 9.99 6.75 14.48
CA GLN A 46 9.05 5.63 14.42
C GLN A 46 9.59 4.50 13.54
N ALA A 47 10.15 4.82 12.38
CA ALA A 47 10.75 3.81 11.50
C ALA A 47 11.94 3.10 12.16
N GLN A 48 12.83 3.86 12.83
CA GLN A 48 13.94 3.30 13.60
C GLN A 48 13.45 2.34 14.68
N PHE A 49 12.43 2.75 15.44
CA PHE A 49 11.83 1.91 16.47
C PHE A 49 11.30 0.58 15.92
N VAL A 50 10.63 0.59 14.76
CA VAL A 50 10.16 -0.65 14.11
C VAL A 50 11.33 -1.54 13.72
N PHE A 51 12.36 -0.97 13.08
CA PHE A 51 13.53 -1.73 12.63
C PHE A 51 14.31 -2.35 13.79
N GLU A 52 14.53 -1.58 14.86
CA GLU A 52 15.26 -2.04 16.04
C GLU A 52 14.50 -3.13 16.79
N ASN A 53 13.21 -2.92 17.06
CA ASN A 53 12.41 -3.86 17.84
C ASN A 53 12.14 -5.17 17.11
N LEU A 54 11.92 -5.11 15.80
CA LEU A 54 11.66 -6.29 14.97
C LEU A 54 12.94 -6.88 14.38
N ASN A 55 14.11 -6.30 14.68
CA ASN A 55 15.40 -6.68 14.14
C ASN A 55 15.40 -6.77 12.60
N ILE A 56 14.67 -5.87 11.94
CA ILE A 56 14.58 -5.80 10.48
C ILE A 56 15.88 -5.19 9.96
N LYS A 57 16.53 -5.90 9.04
CA LYS A 57 17.75 -5.44 8.40
C LYS A 57 17.44 -4.72 7.09
N LEU A 58 18.31 -3.81 6.67
CA LEU A 58 18.32 -3.35 5.29
C LEU A 58 18.85 -4.51 4.42
N ASN A 59 18.10 -4.92 3.40
CA ASN A 59 18.55 -5.97 2.51
C ASN A 59 19.77 -5.48 1.71
N LYS A 60 20.94 -6.12 1.93
CA LYS A 60 22.23 -5.74 1.32
C LYS A 60 22.26 -5.89 -0.20
N GLU A 61 21.36 -6.68 -0.76
CA GLU A 61 21.23 -6.89 -2.21
C GLU A 61 20.39 -5.81 -2.88
N THR A 62 19.70 -4.97 -2.10
CA THR A 62 18.93 -3.83 -2.64
C THR A 62 19.87 -2.62 -2.78
N PRO A 63 19.97 -1.99 -3.97
CA PRO A 63 20.69 -0.73 -4.12
C PRO A 63 20.15 0.31 -3.12
N SER A 64 20.98 1.29 -2.76
CA SER A 64 20.75 2.25 -1.66
C SER A 64 19.29 2.70 -1.54
N ILE A 65 18.54 2.07 -0.63
CA ILE A 65 17.17 2.47 -0.33
C ILE A 65 17.23 3.85 0.33
N THR A 66 16.49 4.80 -0.24
CA THR A 66 16.40 6.14 0.28
C THR A 66 15.62 6.15 1.59
N GLN A 67 15.84 7.18 2.41
CA GLN A 67 15.08 7.36 3.64
C GLN A 67 13.56 7.41 3.36
N ASN A 68 13.13 8.05 2.28
CA ASN A 68 11.71 8.12 1.92
C ASN A 68 11.12 6.74 1.59
N GLU A 69 11.89 5.87 0.93
CA GLU A 69 11.47 4.50 0.65
C GLU A 69 11.39 3.67 1.93
N ILE A 70 12.29 3.86 2.90
CA ILE A 70 12.19 3.22 4.22
C ILE A 70 10.91 3.67 4.93
N LEU A 71 10.62 4.97 4.97
CA LEU A 71 9.43 5.51 5.63
C LEU A 71 8.15 4.98 4.96
N ARG A 72 8.11 4.97 3.63
CA ARG A 72 7.02 4.35 2.87
C ARG A 72 6.88 2.87 3.21
N PHE A 73 7.98 2.12 3.22
CA PHE A 73 7.98 0.71 3.56
C PHE A 73 7.37 0.44 4.93
N VAL A 74 7.77 1.18 5.97
CA VAL A 74 7.22 1.00 7.32
C VAL A 74 5.72 1.31 7.35
N SER A 75 5.26 2.33 6.60
CA SER A 75 3.83 2.63 6.50
C SER A 75 3.05 1.44 5.93
N HIS A 76 3.53 0.83 4.85
CA HIS A 76 2.91 -0.38 4.29
C HIS A 76 3.01 -1.58 5.24
N PHE A 77 4.15 -1.80 5.89
CA PHE A 77 4.35 -2.89 6.84
C PHE A 77 3.33 -2.83 7.97
N SER A 78 3.10 -1.65 8.56
CA SER A 78 2.09 -1.46 9.60
C SER A 78 0.66 -1.77 9.14
N LEU A 79 0.36 -1.49 7.86
CA LEU A 79 -0.94 -1.84 7.27
C LEU A 79 -1.05 -3.33 6.95
N TRP A 80 0.05 -4.03 6.64
CA TRP A 80 0.06 -5.48 6.55
C TRP A 80 -0.23 -6.11 7.91
N GLU A 81 0.40 -5.64 8.98
CA GLU A 81 0.11 -6.09 10.34
C GLU A 81 -1.37 -5.88 10.68
N ARG A 82 -1.92 -4.71 10.33
CA ARG A 82 -3.35 -4.42 10.51
C ARG A 82 -4.23 -5.36 9.70
N CYS A 83 -3.90 -5.65 8.44
CA CYS A 83 -4.62 -6.59 7.58
C CYS A 83 -4.71 -7.98 8.22
N VAL A 84 -3.60 -8.47 8.77
CA VAL A 84 -3.55 -9.75 9.51
C VAL A 84 -4.39 -9.66 10.78
N ALA A 85 -4.20 -8.62 11.59
CA ALA A 85 -4.87 -8.48 12.89
C ALA A 85 -6.39 -8.44 12.78
N ILE A 86 -6.94 -7.76 11.76
CA ILE A 86 -8.39 -7.68 11.54
C ILE A 86 -8.93 -8.84 10.69
N ASN A 87 -8.06 -9.66 10.10
CA ASN A 87 -8.38 -10.76 9.20
C ASN A 87 -9.35 -10.36 8.06
N GLN A 88 -9.10 -9.20 7.43
CA GLN A 88 -9.88 -8.70 6.29
C GLN A 88 -8.96 -8.22 5.17
N ASN A 89 -9.44 -8.32 3.94
CA ASN A 89 -8.76 -7.71 2.80
C ASN A 89 -8.78 -6.19 2.96
N ILE A 90 -7.66 -5.54 2.66
CA ILE A 90 -7.56 -4.08 2.68
C ILE A 90 -7.06 -3.55 1.34
N ILE A 91 -7.54 -2.37 0.96
CA ILE A 91 -6.99 -1.58 -0.13
C ILE A 91 -5.98 -0.60 0.48
N ILE A 92 -4.77 -0.56 -0.06
CA ILE A 92 -3.74 0.43 0.29
C ILE A 92 -3.41 1.21 -0.97
N THR A 93 -3.50 2.54 -0.92
CA THR A 93 -3.13 3.43 -2.03
C THR A 93 -2.19 4.54 -1.58
N GLU A 94 -1.40 5.07 -2.51
CA GLU A 94 -0.65 6.32 -2.31
C GLU A 94 -1.62 7.52 -2.33
N GLN A 95 -1.15 8.69 -1.85
CA GLN A 95 -1.97 9.91 -1.77
C GLN A 95 -2.52 10.40 -3.11
N ASP A 96 -1.89 10.07 -4.23
CA ASP A 96 -2.19 10.59 -5.58
C ASP A 96 -2.91 9.57 -6.49
N ALA A 97 -3.53 8.55 -5.88
CA ALA A 97 -4.14 7.43 -6.56
C ALA A 97 -5.68 7.56 -6.66
N PHE A 98 -6.15 8.30 -7.66
CA PHE A 98 -7.55 8.72 -7.78
C PHE A 98 -8.46 7.63 -8.33
N PHE A 99 -9.54 7.32 -7.62
CA PHE A 99 -10.57 6.41 -8.09
C PHE A 99 -11.38 7.08 -9.20
N THR A 100 -11.44 6.43 -10.37
CA THR A 100 -12.12 6.98 -11.56
C THR A 100 -13.29 6.12 -12.03
N HIS A 101 -13.44 4.93 -11.47
CA HIS A 101 -14.45 3.95 -11.85
C HIS A 101 -14.96 3.20 -10.62
N ASP A 102 -16.14 2.60 -10.78
CA ASP A 102 -16.70 1.66 -9.81
C ASP A 102 -15.79 0.43 -9.67
N TRP A 103 -15.71 -0.10 -8.45
CA TRP A 103 -15.00 -1.31 -8.10
C TRP A 103 -15.81 -2.51 -8.57
N GLU A 104 -15.22 -3.31 -9.45
CA GLU A 104 -15.76 -4.58 -9.86
C GLU A 104 -15.24 -5.68 -8.93
N GLU A 105 -16.10 -6.64 -8.56
CA GLU A 105 -15.63 -7.80 -7.81
C GLU A 105 -14.67 -8.60 -8.67
N ILE A 106 -13.41 -8.65 -8.23
CA ILE A 106 -12.33 -9.33 -8.91
C ILE A 106 -11.81 -10.43 -7.99
N GLU A 107 -11.78 -11.66 -8.49
CA GLU A 107 -11.07 -12.73 -7.83
C GLU A 107 -9.56 -12.55 -8.01
N PHE A 108 -8.82 -12.61 -6.90
CA PHE A 108 -7.36 -12.53 -6.90
C PHE A 108 -6.77 -13.45 -5.84
N ASN A 109 -5.53 -13.87 -6.06
CA ASN A 109 -4.80 -14.72 -5.13
C ASN A 109 -3.72 -13.87 -4.44
N GLY A 110 -3.88 -13.64 -3.14
CA GLY A 110 -2.91 -12.90 -2.34
C GLY A 110 -2.98 -11.38 -2.52
N ILE A 111 -2.49 -10.85 -3.64
CA ILE A 111 -2.44 -9.40 -3.92
C ILE A 111 -3.06 -9.08 -5.29
N LEU A 112 -3.82 -7.99 -5.35
CA LEU A 112 -4.29 -7.38 -6.58
C LEU A 112 -3.63 -6.01 -6.75
N LYS A 113 -2.75 -5.87 -7.75
CA LYS A 113 -2.05 -4.60 -8.03
C LYS A 113 -2.98 -3.60 -8.70
N LEU A 114 -2.95 -2.35 -8.26
CA LEU A 114 -3.67 -1.23 -8.85
C LEU A 114 -2.63 -0.30 -9.50
N ASN A 115 -2.25 -0.64 -10.72
CA ASN A 115 -1.19 0.05 -11.46
C ASN A 115 -1.75 1.12 -12.40
N PHE A 116 -0.98 2.18 -12.62
CA PHE A 116 -1.16 3.14 -13.71
C PHE A 116 0.10 3.16 -14.58
N GLY A 117 0.02 2.56 -15.77
CA GLY A 117 1.20 2.31 -16.59
C GLY A 117 2.19 1.38 -15.87
N SER A 118 3.42 1.84 -15.68
CA SER A 118 4.48 1.13 -14.94
C SER A 118 4.52 1.45 -13.44
N TYR A 119 3.63 2.30 -12.93
CA TYR A 119 3.64 2.75 -11.53
C TYR A 119 2.61 1.99 -10.70
N LEU A 120 3.02 1.49 -9.54
CA LEU A 120 2.12 0.94 -8.53
C LEU A 120 1.51 2.10 -7.73
N LEU A 121 0.22 2.39 -7.94
CA LEU A 121 -0.50 3.44 -7.20
C LEU A 121 -1.19 2.92 -5.94
N GLY A 122 -1.42 1.61 -5.90
CA GLY A 122 -2.00 0.93 -4.75
C GLY A 122 -2.16 -0.55 -5.02
N TYR A 123 -2.74 -1.27 -4.06
CA TYR A 123 -3.05 -2.67 -4.19
C TYR A 123 -4.09 -3.10 -3.17
N VAL A 124 -4.74 -4.24 -3.44
CA VAL A 124 -5.55 -4.96 -2.47
C VAL A 124 -4.76 -6.17 -1.99
N ILE A 125 -4.75 -6.42 -0.68
CA ILE A 125 -4.02 -7.55 -0.10
C ILE A 125 -4.93 -8.38 0.80
N LYS A 126 -4.80 -9.72 0.69
CA LYS A 126 -5.44 -10.68 1.60
C LYS A 126 -4.59 -10.89 2.86
N PRO A 127 -5.21 -11.18 4.03
CA PRO A 127 -4.48 -11.44 5.28
C PRO A 127 -3.37 -12.48 5.14
N SER A 128 -3.65 -13.60 4.46
CA SER A 128 -2.68 -14.69 4.26
C SER A 128 -1.47 -14.31 3.41
N MET A 129 -1.57 -13.26 2.58
CA MET A 129 -0.42 -12.74 1.85
C MET A 129 0.30 -11.67 2.66
N ALA A 130 -0.43 -10.82 3.38
CA ALA A 130 0.16 -9.86 4.31
C ALA A 130 1.07 -10.57 5.34
N GLU A 131 0.62 -11.69 5.91
CA GLU A 131 1.41 -12.53 6.80
C GLU A 131 2.72 -13.03 6.15
N LYS A 132 2.65 -13.50 4.91
CA LYS A 132 3.85 -13.94 4.16
C LYS A 132 4.82 -12.80 3.90
N LEU A 133 4.33 -11.61 3.57
CA LEU A 133 5.16 -10.42 3.36
C LEU A 133 5.85 -9.99 4.66
N ILE A 134 5.13 -10.04 5.80
CA ILE A 134 5.69 -9.75 7.12
C ILE A 134 6.80 -10.75 7.45
N LEU A 135 6.53 -12.05 7.35
CA LEU A 135 7.51 -13.10 7.63
C LEU A 135 8.75 -12.97 6.75
N HIS A 136 8.57 -12.72 5.45
CA HIS A 136 9.68 -12.49 4.53
C HIS A 136 10.49 -11.25 4.92
N THR A 137 9.83 -10.18 5.36
CA THR A 137 10.52 -8.97 5.85
C THR A 137 11.36 -9.25 7.08
N LEU A 138 10.85 -10.06 8.01
CA LEU A 138 11.58 -10.44 9.22
C LEU A 138 12.79 -11.35 8.91
N GLU A 139 12.67 -12.20 7.89
CA GLU A 139 13.74 -13.13 7.49
C GLU A 139 14.84 -12.47 6.65
N HIS A 140 14.44 -11.67 5.65
CA HIS A 140 15.34 -11.15 4.62
C HIS A 140 15.59 -9.63 4.71
N GLY A 141 14.84 -8.94 5.57
CA GLY A 141 14.92 -7.50 5.71
C GLY A 141 13.95 -6.74 4.79
N CYS A 142 14.09 -5.42 4.77
CA CYS A 142 13.28 -4.53 3.95
C CYS A 142 13.90 -4.29 2.56
N CYS A 143 13.03 -3.96 1.59
CA CYS A 143 13.39 -3.42 0.29
C CYS A 143 12.33 -2.41 -0.17
N ASP A 144 12.48 -1.85 -1.37
CA ASP A 144 11.43 -1.01 -1.98
C ASP A 144 10.09 -1.76 -2.07
N VAL A 145 8.99 -1.07 -1.70
CA VAL A 145 7.64 -1.67 -1.64
C VAL A 145 7.16 -2.08 -3.02
N ALA A 146 7.42 -1.27 -4.05
CA ALA A 146 6.99 -1.61 -5.39
C ALA A 146 7.66 -2.91 -5.85
N ASN A 147 8.95 -3.08 -5.61
CA ASN A 147 9.67 -4.33 -5.87
C ASN A 147 9.14 -5.49 -5.00
N PHE A 148 8.83 -5.26 -3.73
CA PHE A 148 8.35 -6.29 -2.83
C PHE A 148 6.98 -6.84 -3.26
N VAL A 149 6.06 -5.92 -3.56
CA VAL A 149 4.73 -6.24 -4.07
C VAL A 149 4.83 -6.78 -5.51
N ALA A 150 5.75 -6.29 -6.33
CA ALA A 150 5.92 -6.74 -7.72
C ALA A 150 6.46 -8.16 -7.82
N ASN A 151 7.29 -8.60 -6.87
CA ASN A 151 7.92 -9.92 -6.87
C ASN A 151 7.26 -10.92 -5.91
N ALA A 152 6.17 -10.54 -5.24
CA ALA A 152 5.43 -11.45 -4.36
C ALA A 152 5.03 -12.74 -5.13
N PRO A 153 5.24 -13.94 -4.57
CA PRO A 153 5.24 -15.21 -5.31
C PRO A 153 3.88 -15.67 -5.86
N ILE A 154 2.85 -14.83 -5.83
CA ILE A 154 1.48 -15.17 -6.26
C ILE A 154 0.92 -13.96 -7.03
N HIS A 155 1.21 -13.88 -8.32
CA HIS A 155 0.62 -12.87 -9.21
C HIS A 155 -0.42 -13.50 -10.13
N ASN A 156 -1.69 -13.18 -9.88
CA ASN A 156 -2.68 -13.14 -10.96
C ASN A 156 -2.70 -11.71 -11.49
N GLU A 157 -1.88 -11.45 -12.52
CA GLU A 157 -1.93 -10.16 -13.21
C GLU A 157 -3.18 -10.10 -14.08
N LYS A 158 -4.24 -9.44 -13.60
CA LYS A 158 -5.12 -8.72 -14.51
C LYS A 158 -4.64 -7.28 -14.56
N LYS A 159 -4.19 -6.84 -15.73
CA LYS A 159 -4.13 -5.41 -16.06
C LYS A 159 -5.57 -4.90 -16.07
N ILE A 160 -6.06 -4.47 -14.92
CA ILE A 160 -7.40 -3.88 -14.85
C ILE A 160 -7.27 -2.46 -15.38
N HIS A 161 -8.20 -2.11 -16.26
CA HIS A 161 -8.49 -0.75 -16.71
C HIS A 161 -8.47 0.21 -15.51
N PRO A 162 -7.87 1.41 -15.58
CA PRO A 162 -7.35 2.10 -14.41
C PRO A 162 -8.49 2.49 -13.46
N LEU A 163 -8.76 1.65 -12.46
CA LEU A 163 -9.53 2.05 -11.31
C LEU A 163 -8.91 3.33 -10.75
N LEU A 164 -7.58 3.37 -10.75
CA LEU A 164 -6.78 4.47 -10.26
C LEU A 164 -6.12 5.24 -11.42
N SER A 165 -6.25 6.57 -11.41
CA SER A 165 -5.42 7.46 -12.22
C SER A 165 -4.46 8.25 -11.32
N LYS A 166 -3.35 8.71 -11.90
CA LYS A 166 -2.40 9.58 -11.21
C LYS A 166 -2.77 11.04 -11.46
N GLN A 167 -2.84 11.86 -10.42
CA GLN A 167 -2.99 13.30 -10.62
C GLN A 167 -1.65 13.91 -11.04
N ASN A 168 -1.63 14.56 -12.21
CA ASN A 168 -0.52 15.41 -12.59
C ASN A 168 -0.67 16.73 -11.83
N ILE A 169 0.17 16.95 -10.81
CA ILE A 169 0.29 18.23 -10.08
C ILE A 169 1.53 18.95 -10.60
#